data_AF-S0EPI5-F1
#
_entry.id   AF-S0EPI5-F1
#
_cell.length_a   1.000
_cell.length_b   1.000
_cell.length_c   1.000
_cell.angle_alpha   90.00
_cell.angle_beta   90.00
_cell.angle_gamma   90.00
#
_symmetry.space_group_name_H-M   'P 1'
#
loop_
_entity.id
_entity.type
_entity.pdbx_description
1 polymer ?
#
loop_
_entity_poly.entity_id
_entity_poly.type
_entity_poly.pdbx_seq_one_letter_code
_entity_poly.pdbx_strand_id
1 'polypeptide(L)'
;MANTNKSIGTDAKVSMEIDPSASGTIVRIISVAESTFNILLAIPMVFNAEKAFKRMYSTDDPSAASHAVPVMQLFGISLAAMTVPIALGIPNKAGAVETRRLTYRMLASFEGMALPLLFWQAWVVGETNSGIYPTKLTWGSGLAMGVMLGFRVFVLFMKPEWMGKQKAKRVS
;
A
#
# COMPACT_ATOMS: atom_id res chain seq x y z
N MET A 1 -18.31 -28.28 -54.64
CA MET A 1 -18.66 -27.70 -53.33
C MET A 1 -17.37 -27.60 -52.52
N ALA A 2 -16.79 -26.41 -52.41
CA ALA A 2 -15.52 -26.18 -51.72
C ALA A 2 -15.78 -25.73 -50.28
N ASN A 3 -15.11 -26.41 -49.35
CA ASN A 3 -15.21 -26.25 -47.90
C ASN A 3 -14.58 -24.92 -47.45
N THR A 4 -15.38 -24.01 -46.89
CA THR A 4 -14.97 -22.65 -46.46
C THR A 4 -14.86 -22.49 -44.95
N ASN A 5 -14.53 -23.56 -44.21
CA ASN A 5 -14.09 -23.43 -42.82
C ASN A 5 -12.57 -23.26 -42.76
N LYS A 6 -12.08 -22.07 -43.12
CA LYS A 6 -10.72 -21.65 -42.77
C LYS A 6 -10.76 -21.14 -41.33
N SER A 7 -10.34 -21.99 -40.38
CA SER A 7 -10.15 -21.54 -39.00
C SER A 7 -9.15 -20.37 -39.02
N ILE A 8 -9.58 -19.23 -38.48
CA ILE A 8 -8.69 -18.12 -38.20
C ILE A 8 -7.76 -18.62 -37.10
N GLY A 9 -6.50 -18.88 -37.45
CA GLY A 9 -5.50 -19.45 -36.56
C GLY A 9 -5.39 -18.65 -35.26
N THR A 10 -5.70 -19.32 -34.15
CA THR A 10 -5.68 -18.80 -32.78
C THR A 10 -4.26 -18.81 -32.18
N ASP A 11 -3.23 -18.55 -32.98
CA ASP A 11 -1.81 -18.71 -32.57
C ASP A 11 -0.98 -17.42 -32.69
N ALA A 12 -1.61 -16.25 -32.85
CA ALA A 12 -0.89 -15.01 -32.66
C ALA A 12 -0.59 -14.82 -31.16
N LYS A 13 0.65 -15.12 -30.74
CA LYS A 13 1.14 -14.77 -29.38
C LYS A 13 1.00 -13.26 -29.19
N VAL A 14 -0.02 -12.85 -28.44
CA VAL A 14 -0.18 -11.46 -28.02
C VAL A 14 0.74 -11.23 -26.82
N SER A 15 1.76 -10.40 -26.98
CA SER A 15 2.58 -9.94 -25.85
C SER A 15 2.04 -8.60 -25.33
N MET A 16 1.95 -8.46 -24.01
CA MET A 16 1.61 -7.18 -23.39
C MET A 16 2.90 -6.35 -23.29
N GLU A 17 3.00 -5.28 -24.08
CA GLU A 17 4.10 -4.32 -23.99
C GLU A 17 3.63 -3.06 -23.26
N ILE A 18 4.54 -2.38 -22.56
CA ILE A 18 4.21 -1.15 -21.85
C ILE A 18 4.17 0.01 -22.84
N ASP A 19 3.16 0.87 -22.70
CA ASP A 19 3.07 2.09 -23.48
C ASP A 19 4.16 3.08 -23.02
N PRO A 20 5.15 3.44 -23.86
CA PRO A 20 6.22 4.36 -23.47
C PRO A 20 5.68 5.76 -23.11
N SER A 21 4.49 6.13 -23.64
CA SER A 21 3.82 7.39 -23.29
C SER A 21 3.14 7.39 -21.91
N ALA A 22 2.99 6.21 -21.29
CA ALA A 22 2.38 6.03 -19.98
C ALA A 22 3.04 4.85 -19.23
N SER A 23 4.32 5.01 -18.89
CA SER A 23 5.12 3.98 -18.21
C SER A 23 4.85 3.86 -16.71
N GLY A 24 4.07 4.79 -16.14
CA GLY A 24 3.74 4.84 -14.72
C GLY A 24 4.90 5.26 -13.81
N THR A 25 5.86 6.02 -14.33
CA THR A 25 7.08 6.43 -13.59
C THR A 25 6.78 7.08 -12.25
N ILE A 26 5.78 7.97 -12.16
CA ILE A 26 5.42 8.68 -10.93
C ILE A 26 5.06 7.68 -9.82
N VAL A 27 4.11 6.79 -10.08
CA VAL A 27 3.69 5.76 -9.11
C VAL A 27 4.84 4.84 -8.76
N ARG A 28 5.72 4.48 -9.72
CA ARG A 28 6.87 3.63 -9.44
C ARG A 28 7.88 4.28 -8.49
N ILE A 29 8.19 5.57 -8.68
CA ILE A 29 9.07 6.33 -7.79
C ILE A 29 8.46 6.40 -6.38
N ILE A 30 7.16 6.69 -6.31
CA ILE A 30 6.46 6.76 -5.02
C ILE A 30 6.43 5.39 -4.36
N SER A 31 6.18 4.31 -5.10
CA SER A 31 6.25 2.93 -4.59
C SER A 31 7.64 2.56 -4.06
N VAL A 32 8.73 3.03 -4.67
CA VAL A 32 10.09 2.84 -4.13
C VAL A 32 10.24 3.54 -2.79
N ALA A 33 9.85 4.82 -2.73
CA ALA A 33 9.94 5.63 -1.51
C ALA A 33 9.07 5.04 -0.38
N GLU A 34 7.83 4.69 -0.69
CA GLU A 34 6.86 4.07 0.22
C GLU A 34 7.36 2.73 0.74
N SER A 35 7.86 1.86 -0.15
CA SER A 35 8.41 0.56 0.27
C SER A 35 9.59 0.73 1.21
N THR A 36 10.48 1.67 0.91
CA THR A 36 11.64 1.97 1.75
C THR A 36 11.19 2.46 3.12
N PHE A 37 10.26 3.40 3.15
CA PHE A 37 9.71 3.97 4.38
C PHE A 37 9.01 2.90 5.24
N ASN A 38 8.19 2.05 4.63
CA ASN A 38 7.49 0.97 5.34
C ASN A 38 8.47 -0.03 5.99
N ILE A 39 9.55 -0.41 5.30
CA ILE A 39 10.56 -1.30 5.87
C ILE A 39 11.31 -0.61 7.03
N LEU A 40 11.68 0.65 6.86
CA LEU A 40 12.35 1.42 7.93
C LEU A 40 11.46 1.59 9.16
N LEU A 41 10.14 1.71 8.99
CA LEU A 41 9.18 1.72 10.10
C LEU A 41 8.95 0.32 10.69
N ALA A 42 8.90 -0.73 9.87
CA ALA A 42 8.66 -2.09 10.33
C ALA A 42 9.77 -2.58 11.28
N ILE A 43 11.03 -2.25 11.02
CA ILE A 43 12.19 -2.68 11.84
C ILE A 43 12.01 -2.35 13.33
N PRO A 44 11.82 -1.08 13.75
CA PRO A 44 11.61 -0.77 15.16
C PRO A 44 10.30 -1.32 15.71
N MET A 45 9.26 -1.51 14.89
CA MET A 45 8.00 -2.13 15.33
C MET A 45 8.17 -3.60 15.72
N VAL A 46 9.10 -4.32 15.07
CA VAL A 46 9.40 -5.72 15.35
C VAL A 46 10.42 -5.86 16.48
N PHE A 47 11.54 -5.15 16.39
CA PHE A 47 12.68 -5.37 17.30
C PHE A 47 12.71 -4.42 18.51
N ASN A 48 11.95 -3.32 18.48
CA ASN A 48 11.86 -2.34 19.57
C ASN A 48 10.41 -1.88 19.79
N ALA A 49 9.52 -2.88 19.80
CA ALA A 49 8.07 -2.72 19.68
C ALA A 49 7.46 -1.80 20.75
N GLU A 50 7.89 -1.94 22.01
CA GLU A 50 7.39 -1.09 23.11
C GLU A 50 7.72 0.39 22.86
N LYS A 51 8.97 0.68 22.49
CA LYS A 51 9.42 2.05 22.19
C LYS A 51 8.72 2.60 20.95
N ALA A 52 8.53 1.77 19.92
CA ALA A 52 7.81 2.16 18.72
C ALA A 52 6.33 2.48 19.04
N PHE A 53 5.68 1.67 19.87
CA PHE A 53 4.31 1.89 20.32
C PHE A 53 4.17 3.18 21.13
N LYS A 54 5.05 3.41 22.13
CA LYS A 54 5.07 4.66 22.92
C LYS A 54 5.32 5.91 22.07
N ARG A 55 6.09 5.77 20.99
CA ARG A 55 6.36 6.89 20.08
C ARG A 55 5.15 7.20 19.20
N MET A 56 4.43 6.18 18.74
CA MET A 56 3.34 6.33 17.78
C MET A 56 1.97 6.55 18.43
N TYR A 57 1.73 6.00 19.62
CA TYR A 57 0.38 5.90 20.17
C TYR A 57 0.27 6.33 21.64
N SER A 58 1.11 5.81 22.54
CA SER A 58 0.88 5.99 23.99
C SER A 58 1.54 7.25 24.57
N THR A 59 0.97 7.81 25.64
CA THR A 59 1.70 8.70 26.57
C THR A 59 2.79 7.94 27.32
N ASP A 60 3.70 8.64 27.99
CA ASP A 60 4.91 8.06 28.59
C ASP A 60 4.63 7.22 29.85
N ASP A 61 3.37 6.91 30.15
CA ASP A 61 2.97 5.99 31.23
C ASP A 61 3.54 4.58 30.96
N PRO A 62 4.37 4.04 31.85
CA PRO A 62 5.02 2.74 31.67
C PRO A 62 4.05 1.55 31.62
N SER A 63 2.85 1.67 32.20
CA SER A 63 1.97 0.53 32.47
C SER A 63 1.17 0.03 31.25
N ALA A 64 0.87 0.91 30.28
CA ALA A 64 0.05 0.57 29.11
C ALA A 64 0.83 -0.15 27.98
N ALA A 65 2.17 -0.04 27.96
CA ALA A 65 2.95 -0.38 26.78
C ALA A 65 3.39 -1.84 26.67
N SER A 66 3.52 -2.57 27.79
CA SER A 66 4.02 -3.95 27.80
C SER A 66 3.05 -4.93 27.12
N HIS A 67 1.74 -4.74 27.33
CA HIS A 67 0.69 -5.56 26.69
C HIS A 67 0.53 -5.28 25.19
N ALA A 68 1.00 -4.13 24.72
CA ALA A 68 0.93 -3.74 23.31
C ALA A 68 2.09 -4.31 22.46
N VAL A 69 3.14 -4.87 23.08
CA VAL A 69 4.33 -5.38 22.38
C VAL A 69 3.99 -6.42 21.32
N PRO A 70 3.24 -7.51 21.60
CA PRO A 70 2.97 -8.54 20.59
C PRO A 70 2.13 -7.99 19.42
N VAL A 71 1.18 -7.10 19.73
CA VAL A 71 0.34 -6.43 18.73
C VAL A 71 1.20 -5.55 17.83
N MET A 72 2.12 -4.77 18.40
CA MET A 72 3.00 -3.89 17.64
C MET A 72 3.98 -4.68 16.76
N GLN A 73 4.48 -5.82 17.23
CA GLN A 73 5.29 -6.73 16.42
C GLN A 73 4.49 -7.31 15.24
N LEU A 74 3.24 -7.72 15.48
CA LEU A 74 2.33 -8.18 14.43
C LEU A 74 2.08 -7.08 13.39
N PHE A 75 1.88 -5.83 13.83
CA PHE A 75 1.78 -4.68 12.92
C PHE A 75 3.06 -4.48 12.11
N GLY A 76 4.24 -4.59 12.72
CA GLY A 76 5.53 -4.48 12.04
C GLY A 76 5.73 -5.54 10.96
N ILE A 77 5.43 -6.81 11.27
CA ILE A 77 5.50 -7.92 10.30
C ILE A 77 4.46 -7.72 9.19
N SER A 78 3.25 -7.30 9.54
CA SER A 78 2.18 -7.05 8.57
C SER A 78 2.54 -5.92 7.62
N LEU A 79 3.14 -4.83 8.12
CA LEU A 79 3.62 -3.71 7.30
C LEU A 79 4.72 -4.16 6.33
N ALA A 80 5.67 -4.98 6.79
CA ALA A 80 6.69 -5.57 5.92
C ALA A 80 6.07 -6.48 4.85
N ALA A 81 5.10 -7.33 5.21
CA ALA A 81 4.42 -8.22 4.28
C ALA A 81 3.59 -7.45 3.24
N MET A 82 2.85 -6.42 3.64
CA MET A 82 2.08 -5.55 2.75
C MET A 82 2.97 -4.71 1.83
N THR A 83 4.26 -4.57 2.14
CA THR A 83 5.22 -3.89 1.29
C THR A 83 5.67 -4.73 0.09
N VAL A 84 5.58 -6.07 0.19
CA VAL A 84 5.93 -6.96 -0.92
C VAL A 84 5.13 -6.66 -2.20
N PRO A 85 3.78 -6.58 -2.20
CA PRO A 85 3.03 -6.27 -3.41
C PRO A 85 3.26 -4.83 -3.93
N ILE A 86 3.71 -3.89 -3.09
CA ILE A 86 4.16 -2.56 -3.54
C ILE A 86 5.46 -2.72 -4.33
N ALA A 87 6.42 -3.45 -3.76
CA ALA A 87 7.71 -3.69 -4.39
C ALA A 87 7.58 -4.45 -5.72
N LEU A 88 6.68 -5.43 -5.80
CA LEU A 88 6.36 -6.16 -7.03
C LEU A 88 5.75 -5.28 -8.13
N GLY A 89 5.12 -4.17 -7.76
CA GLY A 89 4.61 -3.16 -8.68
C GLY A 89 5.69 -2.24 -9.25
N ILE A 90 6.88 -2.16 -8.65
CA ILE A 90 7.95 -1.24 -9.07
C ILE A 90 8.52 -1.58 -10.47
N PRO A 91 8.85 -2.85 -10.79
CA PRO A 91 9.37 -3.20 -12.10
C PRO A 91 8.39 -2.84 -13.22
N ASN A 92 8.92 -2.42 -14.37
CA ASN A 92 8.11 -2.13 -15.54
C ASN A 92 8.05 -3.37 -16.43
N LYS A 93 7.26 -4.38 -16.02
CA LYS A 93 7.06 -5.64 -16.76
C LYS A 93 5.58 -5.92 -17.01
N ALA A 94 5.28 -6.92 -17.84
CA ALA A 94 3.92 -7.40 -18.07
C ALA A 94 3.22 -7.72 -16.72
N GLY A 95 1.94 -7.36 -16.60
CA GLY A 95 1.17 -7.49 -15.35
C GLY A 95 1.44 -6.44 -14.27
N ALA A 96 2.53 -5.66 -14.33
CA ALA A 96 2.88 -4.72 -13.26
C ALA A 96 1.85 -3.60 -13.04
N VAL A 97 1.17 -3.13 -14.09
CA VAL A 97 0.10 -2.12 -13.97
C VAL A 97 -1.08 -2.68 -13.18
N GLU A 98 -1.47 -3.93 -13.43
CA GLU A 98 -2.56 -4.58 -12.71
C GLU A 98 -2.18 -4.81 -11.25
N THR A 99 -0.94 -5.25 -11.00
CA THR A 99 -0.39 -5.36 -9.64
C THR A 99 -0.48 -4.01 -8.90
N ARG A 100 -0.01 -2.90 -9.49
CA ARG A 100 -0.11 -1.56 -8.86
C ARG A 100 -1.54 -1.19 -8.51
N ARG A 101 -2.48 -1.39 -9.44
CA ARG A 101 -3.90 -1.06 -9.24
C ARG A 101 -4.51 -1.89 -8.12
N LEU A 102 -4.26 -3.20 -8.12
CA LEU A 102 -4.75 -4.09 -7.08
C LEU A 102 -4.16 -3.74 -5.72
N THR A 103 -2.84 -3.54 -5.64
CA THR A 103 -2.15 -3.13 -4.41
C THR A 103 -2.72 -1.82 -3.88
N TYR A 104 -2.88 -0.79 -4.72
CA TYR A 104 -3.38 0.51 -4.29
C TYR A 104 -4.84 0.44 -3.82
N ARG A 105 -5.69 -0.37 -4.46
CA ARG A 105 -7.07 -0.61 -4.00
C ARG A 105 -7.09 -1.28 -2.63
N MET A 106 -6.29 -2.32 -2.43
CA MET A 106 -6.21 -3.01 -1.14
C MET A 106 -5.71 -2.08 -0.03
N LEU A 107 -4.64 -1.33 -0.29
CA LEU A 107 -4.07 -0.40 0.69
C LEU A 107 -5.03 0.77 1.00
N ALA A 108 -5.65 1.36 -0.02
CA ALA A 108 -6.62 2.44 0.20
C ALA A 108 -7.84 1.95 1.01
N SER A 109 -8.30 0.71 0.76
CA SER A 109 -9.38 0.11 1.54
C SER A 109 -8.97 -0.10 2.99
N PHE A 110 -7.77 -0.65 3.21
CA PHE A 110 -7.23 -0.83 4.56
C PHE A 110 -7.11 0.49 5.30
N GLU A 111 -6.48 1.52 4.71
CA GLU A 111 -6.31 2.83 5.35
C GLU A 111 -7.65 3.54 5.57
N GLY A 112 -8.58 3.41 4.63
CA GLY A 112 -9.93 3.97 4.74
C GLY A 112 -10.74 3.36 5.89
N MET A 113 -10.39 2.15 6.35
CA MET A 113 -10.98 1.54 7.55
C MET A 113 -10.14 1.82 8.81
N ALA A 114 -8.81 1.73 8.70
CA ALA A 114 -7.89 1.84 9.82
C ALA A 114 -7.85 3.26 10.39
N LEU A 115 -7.78 4.30 9.55
CA LEU A 115 -7.70 5.69 10.01
C LEU A 115 -8.94 6.09 10.82
N PRO A 116 -10.19 5.91 10.33
CA PRO A 116 -11.37 6.23 11.13
C PRO A 116 -11.42 5.45 12.45
N LEU A 117 -11.06 4.16 12.44
CA LEU A 117 -11.05 3.35 13.65
C LEU A 117 -10.04 3.88 14.68
N LEU A 118 -8.81 4.19 14.26
CA LEU A 118 -7.77 4.70 15.15
C LEU A 118 -8.14 6.06 15.74
N PHE A 119 -8.68 6.97 14.92
CA PHE A 119 -9.14 8.28 15.41
C PHE A 119 -10.38 8.18 16.30
N TRP A 120 -11.29 7.23 16.02
CA TRP A 120 -12.41 6.92 16.91
C TRP A 120 -11.91 6.43 18.28
N GLN A 121 -10.93 5.53 18.31
CA GLN A 121 -10.32 5.05 19.56
C GLN A 121 -9.64 6.19 20.34
N ALA A 122 -8.97 7.10 19.63
CA ALA A 122 -8.27 8.23 20.25
C ALA A 122 -9.22 9.30 20.81
N TRP A 123 -10.30 9.63 20.09
CA TRP A 123 -11.19 10.74 20.46
C TRP A 123 -12.47 10.34 21.18
N VAL A 124 -13.09 9.21 20.81
CA VAL A 124 -14.40 8.84 21.34
C VAL A 124 -14.29 7.87 22.50
N VAL A 125 -13.46 6.83 22.37
CA VAL A 125 -13.14 5.93 23.50
C VAL A 125 -12.29 6.64 24.55
N GLY A 126 -11.44 7.56 24.08
CA GLY A 126 -10.61 8.43 24.90
C GLY A 126 -9.31 7.78 25.34
N GLU A 127 -8.31 8.60 25.64
CA GLU A 127 -6.95 8.18 25.98
C GLU A 127 -6.92 7.20 27.16
N THR A 128 -7.71 7.45 28.21
CA THR A 128 -7.73 6.62 29.43
C THR A 128 -8.13 5.17 29.16
N ASN A 129 -8.99 4.93 28.18
CA ASN A 129 -9.52 3.60 27.88
C ASN A 129 -8.80 2.91 26.71
N SER A 130 -8.35 3.68 25.71
CA SER A 130 -7.69 3.13 24.52
C SER A 130 -6.15 3.12 24.62
N GLY A 131 -5.57 3.94 25.49
CA GLY A 131 -4.13 4.18 25.55
C GLY A 131 -3.57 4.90 24.32
N ILE A 132 -4.43 5.46 23.46
CA ILE A 132 -4.03 6.15 22.23
C ILE A 132 -4.16 7.65 22.42
N TYR A 133 -3.02 8.34 22.38
CA TYR A 133 -2.92 9.78 22.42
C TYR A 133 -3.11 10.39 21.03
N PRO A 134 -4.12 11.24 20.81
CA PRO A 134 -4.45 11.74 19.47
C PRO A 134 -3.32 12.46 18.75
N THR A 135 -2.52 13.25 19.48
CA THR A 135 -1.41 14.00 18.90
C THR A 135 -0.30 13.07 18.44
N LYS A 136 0.05 12.04 19.25
CA LYS A 136 1.05 11.05 18.86
C LYS A 136 0.54 10.19 17.70
N LEU A 137 -0.73 9.77 17.72
CA LEU A 137 -1.35 9.07 16.58
C LEU A 137 -1.23 9.90 15.29
N THR A 138 -1.61 11.17 15.34
CA THR A 138 -1.62 12.07 14.18
C THR A 138 -0.21 12.22 13.58
N TRP A 139 0.78 12.55 14.41
CA TRP A 139 2.14 12.81 13.95
C TRP A 139 2.98 11.55 13.74
N GLY A 140 2.64 10.46 14.44
CA GLY A 140 3.38 9.20 14.42
C GLY A 140 3.04 8.30 13.25
N SER A 141 1.76 8.27 12.83
CA SER A 141 1.32 7.43 11.70
C SER A 141 0.18 8.05 10.89
N GLY A 142 -0.76 8.74 11.54
CA GLY A 142 -1.99 9.25 10.92
C GLY A 142 -1.76 10.16 9.72
N LEU A 143 -0.82 11.12 9.82
CA LEU A 143 -0.51 12.04 8.73
C LEU A 143 0.07 11.30 7.50
N ALA A 144 1.05 10.41 7.72
CA ALA A 144 1.68 9.65 6.65
C ALA A 144 0.68 8.74 5.93
N MET A 145 -0.13 8.00 6.71
CA MET A 145 -1.19 7.15 6.18
C MET A 145 -2.27 7.98 5.45
N GLY A 146 -2.65 9.13 5.99
CA GLY A 146 -3.66 10.01 5.38
C GLY A 146 -3.20 10.60 4.05
N VAL A 147 -1.95 11.07 3.97
CA VAL A 147 -1.35 11.55 2.71
C VAL A 147 -1.31 10.44 1.67
N MET A 148 -0.88 9.24 2.07
CA MET A 148 -0.79 8.11 1.14
C MET A 148 -2.18 7.64 0.70
N LEU A 149 -3.16 7.56 1.60
CA LEU A 149 -4.56 7.29 1.24
C LEU A 149 -5.08 8.29 0.22
N GLY A 150 -4.89 9.60 0.47
CA GLY A 150 -5.28 10.66 -0.45
C GLY A 150 -4.62 10.50 -1.82
N PHE A 151 -3.32 10.19 -1.86
CA PHE A 151 -2.60 9.91 -3.09
C PHE A 151 -3.16 8.69 -3.83
N ARG A 152 -3.46 7.60 -3.13
CA ARG A 152 -4.03 6.40 -3.76
C ARG A 152 -5.40 6.68 -4.35
N VAL A 153 -6.29 7.35 -3.62
CA VAL A 153 -7.61 7.76 -4.12
C VAL A 153 -7.46 8.65 -5.36
N PHE A 154 -6.56 9.65 -5.29
CA PHE A 154 -6.29 10.55 -6.40
C PHE A 154 -5.84 9.79 -7.66
N VAL A 155 -4.85 8.90 -7.54
CA VAL A 155 -4.35 8.14 -8.69
C VAL A 155 -5.37 7.13 -9.19
N LEU A 156 -6.17 6.51 -8.31
CA LEU A 156 -7.18 5.52 -8.73
C LEU A 156 -8.35 6.14 -9.50
N PHE A 157 -8.80 7.34 -9.10
CA PHE A 157 -10.03 7.94 -9.64
C PHE A 157 -9.77 9.16 -10.56
N MET A 158 -8.76 9.98 -10.27
CA MET A 158 -8.51 11.23 -10.99
C MET A 158 -7.36 11.14 -11.99
N LYS A 159 -6.32 10.35 -11.68
CA LYS A 159 -5.11 10.19 -12.51
C LYS A 159 -4.72 8.73 -12.76
N PRO A 160 -5.63 7.88 -13.28
CA PRO A 160 -5.34 6.47 -13.52
C PRO A 160 -4.21 6.25 -14.54
N GLU A 161 -3.91 7.23 -15.40
CA GLU A 161 -2.78 7.21 -16.32
C GLU A 161 -1.42 7.16 -15.61
N TRP A 162 -1.31 7.64 -14.36
CA TRP A 162 -0.06 7.58 -13.59
C TRP A 162 0.30 6.16 -13.13
N MET A 163 -0.64 5.22 -13.14
CA MET A 163 -0.38 3.79 -12.91
C MET A 163 0.34 3.12 -14.08
N GLY A 164 0.28 3.76 -15.25
CA GLY A 164 0.75 3.26 -16.52
C GLY A 164 -0.33 2.56 -17.35
N LYS A 165 -0.01 2.31 -18.62
CA LYS A 165 -0.87 1.61 -19.58
C LYS A 165 -0.10 0.45 -20.24
N GLN A 166 -0.81 -0.64 -20.47
CA GLN A 166 -0.31 -1.78 -21.26
C GLN A 166 -1.01 -1.77 -22.62
N LYS A 167 -0.25 -2.10 -23.67
CA LYS A 167 -0.75 -2.26 -25.03
C LYS A 167 -0.48 -3.70 -25.47
N ALA A 168 -1.49 -4.33 -26.06
CA ALA A 168 -1.33 -5.61 -26.73
C ALA A 168 -0.50 -5.39 -28.00
N LYS A 169 0.66 -6.05 -28.10
CA LYS A 169 1.46 -6.12 -29.31
C LYS A 169 1.31 -7.51 -29.91
N ARG A 170 0.96 -7.56 -31.19
CA ARG A 170 1.02 -8.81 -31.95
C ARG A 170 2.49 -9.11 -32.23
N VAL A 171 2.94 -10.27 -31.78
CA VAL A 171 4.23 -10.82 -32.18
C VAL A 171 4.00 -11.51 -33.53
N SER A 172 4.63 -10.99 -34.58
CA SER A 172 4.65 -11.60 -35.93
C SER A 172 5.61 -12.77 -35.98
#